data_AF-J9G3H3-F1
#
_entry.id   AF-J9G3H3-F1
#
_cell.length_a   1.000
_cell.length_b   1.000
_cell.length_c   1.000
_cell.angle_alpha   90.00
_cell.angle_beta   90.00
_cell.angle_gamma   90.00
#
_symmetry.space_group_name_H-M   'P 1'
#
loop_
_entity.id
_entity.type
_entity.pdbx_description
1 polymer ?
#
loop_
_entity_poly.entity_id
_entity_poly.type
_entity_poly.pdbx_seq_one_letter_code
_entity_poly.pdbx_strand_id
1 'polypeptide(L)'
;MVNIRRHHPVLLNRLQQCFEAGDADALLTQLNQLSAADFRTAGYLLANSLLPAYPHLFWDFFLHIVPLRPKAFLVTFLKAATELYRKDPERLDFDALRIYATKYANPIDTRKCLENLLPVLASVAELEQLLQLFTPLTPAVQTAQLLKAGTPPCYFLLFRHLQHTDESKDSLRTYCIYLMKRGNSIAFNMAVILQTFFDLPPLPGSFSLNLEPYELSRLNESFESFNKVLMGK
;
A
#
# COMPACT_ATOMS: atom_id res chain seq x y z
N MET A 1 6.60 24.63 9.80
CA MET A 1 7.59 23.72 9.18
C MET A 1 8.52 23.22 10.28
N VAL A 2 8.54 21.91 10.56
CA VAL A 2 9.39 21.34 11.62
C VAL A 2 10.67 20.80 11.00
N ASN A 3 11.82 21.26 11.50
CA ASN A 3 13.13 20.98 10.94
C ASN A 3 13.57 19.55 11.34
N ILE A 4 13.44 18.58 10.42
CA ILE A 4 13.95 17.22 10.62
C ILE A 4 15.44 17.22 10.30
N ARG A 5 16.29 17.00 11.30
CA ARG A 5 17.74 16.87 11.09
C ARG A 5 18.02 15.54 10.42
N ARG A 6 18.30 15.55 9.11
CA ARG A 6 18.58 14.33 8.32
C ARG A 6 19.95 13.72 8.61
N HIS A 7 20.79 14.40 9.38
CA HIS A 7 22.13 13.96 9.76
C HIS A 7 22.31 14.14 11.28
N HIS A 8 22.40 13.01 11.99
CA HIS A 8 22.64 12.98 13.45
C HIS A 8 23.55 11.78 13.81
N PRO A 9 24.87 11.88 13.59
CA PRO A 9 25.77 10.72 13.62
C PRO A 9 25.83 10.02 14.97
N VAL A 10 25.76 10.77 16.09
CA VAL A 10 25.75 10.18 17.44
C VAL A 10 24.50 9.31 17.68
N LEU A 11 23.33 9.80 17.26
CA LEU A 11 22.07 9.08 17.39
C LEU A 11 22.06 7.88 16.45
N LEU A 12 22.56 8.04 15.21
CA LEU A 12 22.68 6.96 14.25
C LEU A 12 23.54 5.82 14.80
N ASN A 13 24.77 6.12 15.26
CA ASN A 13 25.68 5.12 15.82
C ASN A 13 25.06 4.39 17.01
N ARG A 14 24.40 5.12 17.92
CA ARG A 14 23.74 4.51 19.08
C ARG A 14 22.60 3.58 18.70
N LEU A 15 21.78 3.96 17.72
CA LEU A 15 20.70 3.09 17.24
C LEU A 15 21.26 1.89 16.46
N GLN A 16 22.31 2.10 15.66
CA GLN A 16 22.98 1.07 14.88
C GLN A 16 23.53 -0.05 15.76
N GLN A 17 24.10 0.28 16.94
CA GLN A 17 24.56 -0.74 17.90
C GLN A 17 23.46 -1.71 18.32
N CYS A 18 22.20 -1.27 18.43
CA CYS A 18 21.08 -2.17 18.73
C CYS A 18 20.79 -3.14 17.58
N PHE A 19 20.95 -2.70 16.33
CA PHE A 19 20.82 -3.57 15.16
C PHE A 19 21.99 -4.56 15.04
N GLU A 20 23.22 -4.11 15.29
CA GLU A 20 24.41 -4.97 15.29
C GLU A 20 24.31 -6.07 16.36
N ALA A 21 23.69 -5.76 17.51
CA ALA A 21 23.42 -6.72 18.58
C ALA A 21 22.15 -7.57 18.35
N GLY A 22 21.31 -7.26 17.36
CA GLY A 22 20.01 -7.91 17.17
C GLY A 22 19.01 -7.68 18.31
N ASP A 23 19.18 -6.60 19.08
CA ASP A 23 18.45 -6.38 20.34
C ASP A 23 17.32 -5.34 20.15
N ALA A 24 16.11 -5.85 19.91
CA ALA A 24 14.90 -5.04 19.73
C ALA A 24 14.45 -4.34 21.02
N ASP A 25 14.72 -4.92 22.20
CA ASP A 25 14.39 -4.35 23.51
C ASP A 25 15.29 -3.16 23.84
N ALA A 26 16.59 -3.29 23.57
CA ALA A 26 17.53 -2.18 23.68
C ALA A 26 17.15 -1.05 22.72
N LEU A 27 16.78 -1.37 21.48
CA LEU A 27 16.32 -0.36 20.51
C LEU A 27 15.10 0.40 21.04
N LEU A 28 14.09 -0.32 21.52
CA LEU A 28 12.88 0.29 22.07
C LEU A 28 13.19 1.19 23.29
N THR A 29 14.05 0.70 24.19
CA THR A 29 14.49 1.45 25.37
C THR A 29 15.15 2.77 24.98
N GLN A 30 16.07 2.72 24.01
CA GLN A 30 16.74 3.91 23.48
C GLN A 30 15.75 4.89 22.86
N LEU A 31 14.81 4.39 22.06
CA LEU A 31 13.79 5.22 21.40
C LEU A 31 12.87 5.92 22.39
N ASN A 32 12.50 5.25 23.49
CA ASN A 32 11.62 5.82 24.53
C ASN A 32 12.30 6.90 25.37
N GLN A 33 13.63 6.93 25.43
CA GLN A 33 14.41 7.94 26.17
C GLN A 33 14.70 9.21 25.35
N LEU A 34 14.31 9.25 24.07
CA LEU A 34 14.58 10.39 23.19
C LEU A 34 13.69 11.58 23.51
N SER A 35 14.25 12.78 23.32
CA SER A 35 13.45 13.99 23.21
C SER A 35 12.48 13.90 22.02
N ALA A 36 11.40 14.68 22.02
CA ALA A 36 10.47 14.69 20.89
C ALA A 36 11.14 15.08 19.54
N ALA A 37 12.19 15.90 19.57
CA ALA A 37 12.94 16.28 18.38
C ALA A 37 13.83 15.13 17.88
N ASP A 38 14.53 14.45 18.80
CA ASP A 38 15.39 13.31 18.47
C ASP A 38 14.57 12.10 18.07
N PHE A 39 13.39 11.90 18.64
CA PHE A 39 12.48 10.82 18.26
C PHE A 39 12.03 10.94 16.80
N ARG A 40 11.72 12.15 16.33
CA ARG A 40 11.41 12.39 14.90
C ARG A 40 12.61 12.13 14.00
N THR A 41 13.80 12.50 14.46
CA THR A 41 15.06 12.23 13.75
C THR A 41 15.34 10.73 13.70
N ALA A 42 15.17 10.01 14.80
CA ALA A 42 15.29 8.56 14.88
C ALA A 42 14.29 7.86 13.96
N GLY A 43 13.03 8.30 13.91
CA GLY A 43 12.05 7.78 12.95
C GLY A 43 12.51 7.92 11.49
N TYR A 44 13.12 9.06 11.14
CA TYR A 44 13.72 9.24 9.82
C TYR A 44 14.91 8.28 9.59
N LEU A 45 15.84 8.18 10.54
CA LEU A 45 17.01 7.28 10.42
C LEU A 45 16.60 5.81 10.35
N LEU A 46 15.61 5.39 11.14
CA LEU A 46 15.04 4.05 11.10
C LEU A 46 14.48 3.72 9.72
N ALA A 47 13.59 4.56 9.19
CA ALA A 47 12.91 4.26 7.93
C ALA A 47 13.83 4.28 6.70
N ASN A 48 14.86 5.13 6.68
CA ASN A 48 15.65 5.38 5.47
C ASN A 48 17.07 4.80 5.54
N SER A 49 17.58 4.42 6.71
CA SER A 49 18.97 3.98 6.87
C SER A 49 19.07 2.65 7.60
N LEU A 50 18.55 2.56 8.83
CA LEU A 50 18.80 1.40 9.70
C LEU A 50 17.96 0.18 9.28
N LEU A 51 16.63 0.28 9.26
CA LEU A 51 15.77 -0.87 8.89
C LEU A 51 16.12 -1.43 7.49
N PRO A 52 16.38 -0.60 6.46
CA PRO A 52 16.80 -1.11 5.15
C PRO A 52 18.20 -1.76 5.13
N ALA A 53 19.11 -1.38 6.05
CA ALA A 53 20.46 -1.93 6.12
C ALA A 53 20.51 -3.30 6.81
N TYR A 54 19.52 -3.63 7.63
CA TYR A 54 19.41 -4.90 8.36
C TYR A 54 18.13 -5.66 8.00
N PRO A 55 17.95 -6.06 6.72
CA PRO A 55 16.72 -6.71 6.26
C PRO A 55 16.40 -8.01 7.01
N HIS A 56 17.42 -8.75 7.44
CA HIS A 56 17.27 -10.01 8.18
C HIS A 56 16.67 -9.84 9.58
N LEU A 57 16.71 -8.64 10.17
CA LEU A 57 16.10 -8.33 11.47
C LEU A 57 14.75 -7.63 11.34
N PHE A 58 14.35 -7.26 10.12
CA PHE A 58 13.27 -6.31 9.91
C PHE A 58 11.94 -6.78 10.51
N TRP A 59 11.53 -8.01 10.20
CA TRP A 59 10.23 -8.54 10.61
C TRP A 59 10.19 -8.93 12.09
N ASP A 60 11.31 -9.39 12.64
CA ASP A 60 11.46 -9.61 14.08
C ASP A 60 11.29 -8.30 14.84
N PHE A 61 11.99 -7.23 14.40
CA PHE A 61 11.87 -5.91 15.00
C PHE A 61 10.48 -5.32 14.79
N PHE A 62 9.86 -5.57 13.64
CA PHE A 62 8.49 -5.13 13.35
C PHE A 62 7.50 -5.73 14.36
N LEU A 63 7.54 -7.06 14.52
CA LEU A 63 6.65 -7.78 15.43
C LEU A 63 6.91 -7.47 16.90
N HIS A 64 8.14 -7.11 17.27
CA HIS A 64 8.49 -6.77 18.65
C HIS A 64 8.12 -5.32 19.00
N ILE A 65 8.43 -4.37 18.12
CA ILE A 65 8.38 -2.92 18.43
C ILE A 65 7.04 -2.30 18.06
N VAL A 66 6.48 -2.64 16.88
CA VAL A 66 5.29 -1.96 16.36
C VAL A 66 4.06 -2.19 17.23
N PRO A 67 3.77 -3.40 17.75
CA PRO A 67 2.60 -3.62 18.61
C PRO A 67 2.59 -2.77 19.89
N LEU A 68 3.76 -2.43 20.43
CA LEU A 68 3.87 -1.69 21.69
C LEU A 68 3.44 -0.22 21.52
N ARG A 69 3.74 0.40 20.38
CA ARG A 69 3.37 1.80 20.07
C ARG A 69 3.10 2.00 18.57
N PRO A 70 1.99 1.45 18.02
CA PRO A 70 1.74 1.47 16.57
C PRO A 70 1.58 2.88 16.00
N LYS A 71 1.03 3.82 16.80
CA LYS A 71 0.93 5.24 16.43
C LYS A 71 2.30 5.88 16.13
N ALA A 72 3.36 5.40 16.78
CA ALA A 72 4.71 5.94 16.64
C ALA A 72 5.54 5.22 15.57
N PHE A 73 5.37 3.90 15.44
CA PHE A 73 6.30 3.07 14.67
C PHE A 73 5.73 2.49 13.38
N LEU A 74 4.41 2.25 13.28
CA LEU A 74 3.85 1.49 12.16
C LEU A 74 4.21 2.08 10.80
N VAL A 75 3.97 3.38 10.59
CA VAL A 75 4.28 4.04 9.31
C VAL A 75 5.79 4.11 9.03
N THR A 76 6.61 4.26 10.07
CA THR A 76 8.09 4.23 9.94
C THR A 76 8.56 2.88 9.41
N PHE A 77 8.05 1.78 9.98
CA PHE A 77 8.38 0.44 9.51
C PHE A 77 7.77 0.15 8.14
N LEU A 78 6.51 0.50 7.89
CA LEU A 78 5.88 0.30 6.58
C LEU A 78 6.64 1.04 5.48
N LYS A 79 7.14 2.26 5.75
CA LYS A 79 8.00 2.97 4.79
C LYS A 79 9.26 2.17 4.46
N ALA A 80 9.95 1.61 5.46
CA ALA A 80 11.12 0.76 5.22
C ALA A 80 10.74 -0.56 4.51
N ALA A 81 9.62 -1.19 4.86
CA ALA A 81 9.11 -2.40 4.19
C ALA A 81 8.88 -2.16 2.69
N THR A 82 8.26 -1.03 2.33
CA THR A 82 8.05 -0.68 0.92
C THR A 82 9.37 -0.50 0.15
N GLU A 83 10.40 0.01 0.81
CA GLU A 83 11.72 0.18 0.22
C GLU A 83 12.47 -1.14 0.09
N LEU A 84 12.35 -2.02 1.08
CA LEU A 84 12.89 -3.38 1.02
C LEU A 84 12.24 -4.18 -0.10
N TYR A 85 10.91 -4.13 -0.21
CA TYR A 85 10.16 -4.81 -1.27
C TYR A 85 10.57 -4.36 -2.67
N ARG A 86 10.74 -3.05 -2.90
CA ARG A 86 11.18 -2.53 -4.21
C ARG A 86 12.56 -3.05 -4.63
N LYS A 87 13.43 -3.34 -3.66
CA LYS A 87 14.76 -3.91 -3.94
C LYS A 87 14.70 -5.40 -4.19
N ASP A 88 13.80 -6.08 -3.49
CA ASP A 88 13.70 -7.53 -3.47
C ASP A 88 12.32 -7.94 -2.91
N PRO A 89 11.38 -8.34 -3.79
CA PRO A 89 10.03 -8.73 -3.39
C PRO A 89 9.97 -9.87 -2.37
N GLU A 90 10.97 -10.77 -2.35
CA GLU A 90 11.03 -11.90 -1.43
C GLU A 90 11.20 -11.47 0.04
N ARG A 91 11.57 -10.20 0.27
CA ARG A 91 11.72 -9.63 1.62
C ARG A 91 10.40 -9.29 2.29
N LEU A 92 9.28 -9.31 1.58
CA LEU A 92 7.98 -9.11 2.21
C LEU A 92 7.52 -10.40 2.87
N ASP A 93 7.45 -10.39 4.19
CA ASP A 93 7.01 -11.54 4.97
C ASP A 93 5.51 -11.45 5.27
N PHE A 94 4.73 -12.22 4.51
CA PHE A 94 3.28 -12.31 4.72
C PHE A 94 2.89 -13.04 6.01
N ASP A 95 3.75 -13.91 6.56
CA ASP A 95 3.47 -14.60 7.82
C ASP A 95 3.65 -13.65 9.00
N ALA A 96 4.70 -12.82 8.99
CA ALA A 96 4.85 -11.73 9.95
C ALA A 96 3.68 -10.74 9.87
N LEU A 97 3.26 -10.34 8.66
CA LEU A 97 2.08 -9.50 8.48
C LEU A 97 0.79 -10.18 8.99
N ARG A 98 0.63 -11.48 8.78
CA ARG A 98 -0.50 -12.26 9.30
C ARG A 98 -0.51 -12.26 10.83
N ILE A 99 0.64 -12.49 11.46
CA ILE A 99 0.77 -12.41 12.92
C ILE A 99 0.35 -11.02 13.40
N TYR A 100 0.84 -9.96 12.74
CA TYR A 100 0.49 -8.59 13.12
C TYR A 100 -1.01 -8.29 12.95
N ALA A 101 -1.57 -8.64 11.79
CA ALA A 101 -2.97 -8.42 11.46
C ALA A 101 -3.91 -9.11 12.44
N THR A 102 -3.59 -10.36 12.81
CA THR A 102 -4.46 -11.18 13.67
C THR A 102 -4.32 -10.88 15.15
N LYS A 103 -3.12 -10.56 15.64
CA LYS A 103 -2.86 -10.39 17.08
C LYS A 103 -2.91 -8.95 17.56
N TYR A 104 -2.59 -7.97 16.71
CA TYR A 104 -2.27 -6.61 17.15
C TYR A 104 -3.01 -5.50 16.39
N ALA A 105 -3.30 -5.69 15.10
CA ALA A 105 -3.83 -4.62 14.26
C ALA A 105 -5.27 -4.25 14.64
N ASN A 106 -5.51 -2.96 14.82
CA ASN A 106 -6.85 -2.38 14.87
C ASN A 106 -7.24 -1.82 13.48
N PRO A 107 -8.49 -1.34 13.27
CA PRO A 107 -8.92 -0.83 11.97
C PRO A 107 -8.08 0.33 11.41
N ILE A 108 -7.47 1.16 12.26
CA ILE A 108 -6.58 2.25 11.84
C ILE A 108 -5.26 1.69 11.32
N ASP A 109 -4.71 0.70 12.01
CA ASP A 109 -3.45 0.06 11.64
C ASP A 109 -3.61 -0.76 10.34
N THR A 110 -4.70 -1.51 10.22
CA THR A 110 -5.14 -2.16 8.98
C THR A 110 -5.16 -1.18 7.81
N ARG A 111 -5.82 -0.02 7.98
CA ARG A 111 -5.86 1.00 6.93
C ARG A 111 -4.46 1.47 6.55
N LYS A 112 -3.59 1.74 7.52
CA LYS A 112 -2.22 2.18 7.26
C LYS A 112 -1.41 1.13 6.51
N CYS A 113 -1.53 -0.14 6.88
CA CYS A 113 -0.87 -1.24 6.17
C CYS A 113 -1.29 -1.25 4.69
N LEU A 114 -2.58 -1.22 4.42
CA LEU A 114 -3.11 -1.23 3.04
C LEU A 114 -2.69 0.02 2.26
N GLU A 115 -2.79 1.20 2.86
CA GLU A 115 -2.40 2.46 2.21
C GLU A 115 -0.92 2.52 1.82
N ASN A 116 -0.05 1.83 2.56
CA ASN A 116 1.39 1.81 2.27
C ASN A 116 1.80 0.65 1.36
N LEU A 117 1.19 -0.53 1.52
CA LEU A 117 1.61 -1.74 0.82
C LEU A 117 0.91 -1.94 -0.55
N LEU A 118 -0.40 -1.66 -0.66
CA LEU A 118 -1.11 -1.83 -1.94
C LEU A 118 -0.46 -1.08 -3.12
N PRO A 119 0.03 0.17 -2.96
CA PRO A 119 0.63 0.89 -4.08
C PRO A 119 1.98 0.35 -4.56
N VAL A 120 2.61 -0.57 -3.82
CA VAL A 120 3.95 -1.07 -4.16
C VAL A 120 3.98 -2.52 -4.61
N LEU A 121 2.99 -3.33 -4.21
CA LEU A 121 2.92 -4.73 -4.59
C LEU A 121 2.76 -4.89 -6.11
N ALA A 122 3.51 -5.85 -6.68
CA ALA A 122 3.65 -6.00 -8.12
C ALA A 122 2.66 -6.99 -8.73
N SER A 123 2.19 -7.99 -7.97
CA SER A 123 1.34 -9.06 -8.48
C SER A 123 -0.05 -9.08 -7.86
N VAL A 124 -1.03 -9.53 -8.65
CA VAL A 124 -2.42 -9.70 -8.20
C VAL A 124 -2.51 -10.64 -6.99
N ALA A 125 -1.73 -11.73 -6.99
CA ALA A 125 -1.73 -12.72 -5.92
C ALA A 125 -1.30 -12.11 -4.56
N GLU A 126 -0.26 -11.28 -4.55
CA GLU A 126 0.19 -10.58 -3.34
C GLU A 126 -0.88 -9.61 -2.82
N LEU A 127 -1.56 -8.88 -3.72
CA LEU A 127 -2.64 -7.98 -3.33
C LEU A 127 -3.82 -8.75 -2.72
N GLU A 128 -4.25 -9.85 -3.34
CA GLU A 128 -5.31 -10.71 -2.82
C GLU A 128 -4.95 -11.25 -1.44
N GLN A 129 -3.72 -11.74 -1.27
CA GLN A 129 -3.22 -12.21 0.01
C GLN A 129 -3.23 -11.08 1.06
N LEU A 130 -2.75 -9.89 0.71
CA LEU A 130 -2.74 -8.73 1.62
C LEU A 130 -4.16 -8.33 2.04
N LEU A 131 -5.11 -8.29 1.10
CA LEU A 131 -6.51 -7.95 1.37
C LEU A 131 -7.14 -8.98 2.30
N GLN A 132 -6.88 -10.28 2.08
CA GLN A 132 -7.35 -11.36 2.94
C GLN A 132 -6.83 -11.23 4.38
N LEU A 133 -5.57 -10.85 4.58
CA LEU A 133 -4.99 -10.67 5.91
C LEU A 133 -5.72 -9.61 6.75
N PHE A 134 -6.22 -8.57 6.10
CA PHE A 134 -6.80 -7.39 6.75
C PHE A 134 -8.34 -7.36 6.68
N THR A 135 -8.98 -8.50 6.38
CA THR A 135 -10.43 -8.70 6.33
C THR A 135 -10.99 -8.89 7.77
N PRO A 136 -12.13 -8.28 8.18
CA PRO A 136 -13.30 -7.97 7.36
C PRO A 136 -13.43 -6.48 7.03
N LEU A 137 -12.81 -6.08 5.92
CA LEU A 137 -13.17 -4.81 5.31
C LEU A 137 -14.51 -4.96 4.61
N THR A 138 -15.36 -3.94 4.73
CA THR A 138 -16.57 -3.88 3.91
C THR A 138 -16.17 -3.72 2.43
N PRO A 139 -16.99 -4.21 1.48
CA PRO A 139 -16.75 -4.02 0.05
C PRO A 139 -16.43 -2.56 -0.31
N ALA A 140 -17.14 -1.59 0.28
CA ALA A 140 -16.91 -0.17 0.05
C ALA A 140 -15.50 0.30 0.50
N VAL A 141 -15.00 -0.20 1.62
CA VAL A 141 -13.64 0.15 2.09
C VAL A 141 -12.59 -0.45 1.18
N GLN A 142 -12.77 -1.70 0.74
CA GLN A 142 -11.87 -2.36 -0.20
C GLN A 142 -11.81 -1.61 -1.53
N THR A 143 -12.98 -1.24 -2.09
CA THR A 143 -13.10 -0.41 -3.29
C THR A 143 -12.33 0.90 -3.14
N ALA A 144 -12.51 1.61 -2.02
CA ALA A 144 -11.82 2.87 -1.75
C ALA A 144 -10.29 2.71 -1.64
N GLN A 145 -9.80 1.62 -1.02
CA GLN A 145 -8.36 1.34 -0.91
C GLN A 145 -7.74 1.03 -2.27
N LEU A 146 -8.40 0.18 -3.08
CA LEU A 146 -7.93 -0.17 -4.43
C LEU A 146 -7.93 1.05 -5.37
N LEU A 147 -8.98 1.88 -5.33
CA LEU A 147 -9.05 3.14 -6.07
C LEU A 147 -7.92 4.10 -5.70
N LYS A 148 -7.62 4.23 -4.40
CA LYS A 148 -6.60 5.14 -3.88
C LYS A 148 -5.18 4.68 -4.24
N ALA A 149 -4.91 3.38 -4.14
CA ALA A 149 -3.61 2.81 -4.51
C ALA A 149 -3.33 3.00 -6.00
N GLY A 150 -4.29 2.62 -6.84
CA GLY A 150 -4.35 3.01 -8.25
C GLY A 150 -3.12 2.62 -9.08
N THR A 151 -2.64 1.39 -8.87
CA THR A 151 -1.72 0.66 -9.74
C THR A 151 -2.50 -0.28 -10.66
N PRO A 152 -1.92 -0.79 -11.77
CA PRO A 152 -2.59 -1.73 -12.65
C PRO A 152 -3.14 -2.99 -11.94
N PRO A 153 -2.38 -3.67 -11.04
CA PRO A 153 -2.93 -4.79 -10.28
C PRO A 153 -4.10 -4.39 -9.37
N CYS A 154 -4.04 -3.21 -8.72
CA CYS A 154 -5.15 -2.70 -7.93
C CYS A 154 -6.39 -2.42 -8.78
N TYR A 155 -6.23 -1.86 -9.98
CA TYR A 155 -7.34 -1.60 -10.89
C TYR A 155 -7.97 -2.87 -11.44
N PHE A 156 -7.16 -3.91 -11.69
CA PHE A 156 -7.70 -5.23 -12.06
C PHE A 156 -8.55 -5.83 -10.94
N LEU A 157 -8.06 -5.82 -9.69
CA LEU A 157 -8.85 -6.31 -8.56
C LEU A 157 -10.07 -5.45 -8.27
N LEU A 158 -9.97 -4.13 -8.42
CA LEU A 158 -11.11 -3.22 -8.33
C LEU A 158 -12.17 -3.59 -9.35
N PHE A 159 -11.77 -3.78 -10.61
CA PHE A 159 -12.68 -4.16 -11.69
C PHE A 159 -13.41 -5.46 -11.37
N ARG A 160 -12.67 -6.52 -11.00
CA ARG A 160 -13.26 -7.81 -10.61
C ARG A 160 -14.20 -7.70 -9.40
N HIS A 161 -13.81 -6.91 -8.40
CA HIS A 161 -14.64 -6.68 -7.23
C HIS A 161 -15.97 -6.01 -7.61
N LEU A 162 -15.92 -4.96 -8.44
CA LEU A 162 -17.10 -4.23 -8.89
C LEU A 162 -18.08 -5.09 -9.71
N GLN A 163 -17.60 -6.14 -10.38
CA GLN A 163 -18.45 -7.08 -11.12
C GLN A 163 -19.33 -7.96 -10.23
N HIS A 164 -18.95 -8.12 -8.96
CA HIS A 164 -19.64 -8.97 -8.00
C HIS A 164 -20.37 -8.18 -6.91
N THR A 165 -20.35 -6.84 -7.01
CA THR A 165 -21.05 -5.96 -6.08
C THR A 165 -22.24 -5.29 -6.75
N ASP A 166 -23.35 -5.17 -6.04
CA ASP A 166 -24.53 -4.41 -6.45
C ASP A 166 -24.32 -2.88 -6.29
N GLU A 167 -23.22 -2.37 -6.82
CA GLU A 167 -22.92 -0.92 -6.80
C GLU A 167 -23.87 -0.18 -7.75
N SER A 168 -24.46 0.91 -7.25
CA SER A 168 -25.32 1.76 -8.07
C SER A 168 -24.54 2.43 -9.20
N LYS A 169 -25.19 2.70 -10.35
CA LYS A 169 -24.59 3.47 -11.45
C LYS A 169 -24.05 4.84 -10.99
N ASP A 170 -24.68 5.47 -9.99
CA ASP A 170 -24.22 6.72 -9.39
C ASP A 170 -22.91 6.58 -8.60
N SER A 171 -22.74 5.47 -7.88
CA SER A 171 -21.50 5.17 -7.15
C SER A 171 -20.37 4.86 -8.12
N LEU A 172 -20.62 4.05 -9.14
CA LEU A 172 -19.66 3.78 -10.22
C LEU A 172 -19.26 5.07 -10.96
N ARG A 173 -20.22 5.98 -11.24
CA ARG A 173 -19.93 7.29 -11.82
C ARG A 173 -19.06 8.15 -10.91
N THR A 174 -19.28 8.10 -9.60
CA THR A 174 -18.45 8.80 -8.60
C THR A 174 -17.00 8.29 -8.63
N TYR A 175 -16.80 6.97 -8.77
CA TYR A 175 -15.47 6.38 -8.91
C TYR A 175 -14.78 6.81 -10.21
N CYS A 176 -15.52 6.85 -11.33
CA CYS A 176 -14.99 7.35 -12.60
C CYS A 176 -14.53 8.82 -12.49
N ILE A 177 -15.34 9.68 -11.86
CA ILE A 177 -14.97 11.09 -11.62
C ILE A 177 -13.73 11.18 -10.71
N TYR A 178 -13.64 10.34 -9.68
CA TYR A 178 -12.45 10.26 -8.83
C TYR A 178 -11.19 9.90 -9.64
N LEU A 179 -11.27 8.89 -10.51
CA LEU A 179 -10.19 8.46 -11.38
C LEU A 179 -9.75 9.58 -12.33
N MET A 180 -10.70 10.26 -12.98
CA MET A 180 -10.42 11.39 -13.87
C MET A 180 -9.72 12.55 -13.15
N LYS A 181 -10.11 12.82 -11.90
CA LYS A 181 -9.44 13.84 -11.05
C LYS A 181 -8.00 13.48 -10.69
N ARG A 182 -7.57 12.22 -10.78
CA ARG A 182 -6.15 11.84 -10.58
C ARG A 182 -5.23 12.34 -11.69
N GLY A 183 -5.77 12.66 -12.87
CA GLY A 183 -5.03 13.35 -13.93
C GLY A 183 -3.96 12.52 -14.66
N ASN A 184 -3.88 11.20 -14.44
CA ASN A 184 -2.93 10.32 -15.14
C ASN A 184 -3.64 9.40 -16.12
N SER A 185 -2.93 9.01 -17.20
CA SER A 185 -3.49 8.24 -18.32
C SER A 185 -4.10 6.90 -17.88
N ILE A 186 -3.45 6.18 -16.97
CA ILE A 186 -3.93 4.88 -16.47
C ILE A 186 -5.27 5.04 -15.75
N ALA A 187 -5.41 6.07 -14.90
CA ALA A 187 -6.68 6.33 -14.21
C ALA A 187 -7.78 6.75 -15.20
N PHE A 188 -7.47 7.55 -16.23
CA PHE A 188 -8.42 7.86 -17.29
C PHE A 188 -8.87 6.61 -18.06
N ASN A 189 -7.93 5.74 -18.45
CA ASN A 189 -8.23 4.48 -19.12
C ASN A 189 -9.11 3.58 -18.24
N MET A 190 -8.83 3.52 -16.94
CA MET A 190 -9.68 2.79 -16.00
C MET A 190 -11.09 3.37 -15.91
N ALA A 191 -11.25 4.71 -15.93
CA ALA A 191 -12.57 5.34 -15.96
C ALA A 191 -13.37 4.98 -17.23
N VAL A 192 -12.70 4.91 -18.39
CA VAL A 192 -13.32 4.46 -19.65
C VAL A 192 -13.71 2.98 -19.57
N ILE A 193 -12.85 2.12 -19.04
CA ILE A 193 -13.15 0.69 -18.83
C ILE A 193 -14.42 0.54 -17.98
N LEU A 194 -14.52 1.26 -16.86
CA LEU A 194 -15.70 1.22 -16.01
C LEU A 194 -16.94 1.79 -16.71
N GLN A 195 -16.80 2.90 -17.42
CA GLN A 195 -17.91 3.50 -18.17
C GLN A 195 -18.49 2.53 -19.19
N THR A 196 -17.64 1.93 -20.02
CA THR A 196 -18.08 1.06 -21.11
C THR A 196 -18.58 -0.27 -20.58
N PHE A 197 -17.88 -0.89 -19.63
CA PHE A 197 -18.26 -2.22 -19.13
C PHE A 197 -19.57 -2.20 -18.33
N PHE A 198 -19.80 -1.18 -17.51
CA PHE A 198 -21.02 -1.06 -16.69
C PHE A 198 -22.14 -0.25 -17.36
N ASP A 199 -21.98 0.10 -18.64
CA ASP A 199 -22.96 0.89 -19.41
C ASP A 199 -23.38 2.18 -18.67
N LEU A 200 -22.37 2.97 -18.26
CA LEU A 200 -22.59 4.22 -17.55
C LEU A 200 -22.88 5.37 -18.54
N PRO A 201 -23.67 6.37 -18.14
CA PRO A 201 -23.87 7.57 -18.96
C PRO A 201 -22.54 8.26 -19.27
N PRO A 202 -22.44 9.00 -20.40
CA PRO A 202 -21.24 9.69 -20.81
C PRO A 202 -20.56 10.46 -19.66
N LEU A 203 -19.26 10.23 -19.50
CA LEU A 203 -18.42 10.93 -18.54
C LEU A 203 -17.96 12.28 -19.12
N PRO A 204 -17.74 13.30 -18.28
CA PRO A 204 -17.34 14.63 -18.75
C PRO A 204 -15.89 14.65 -19.24
N GLY A 205 -15.67 14.66 -20.55
CA GLY A 205 -14.33 14.82 -21.13
C GLY A 205 -14.18 14.15 -22.49
N SER A 206 -12.99 14.25 -23.07
CA SER A 206 -12.62 13.52 -24.28
C SER A 206 -11.65 12.41 -23.90
N PHE A 207 -11.96 11.19 -24.33
CA PHE A 207 -11.19 9.99 -24.02
C PHE A 207 -10.47 9.52 -25.28
N SER A 208 -9.18 9.20 -25.17
CA SER A 208 -8.41 8.61 -26.27
C SER A 208 -8.58 7.11 -26.37
N LEU A 209 -8.94 6.44 -25.26
CA LEU A 209 -9.24 5.02 -25.26
C LEU A 209 -10.64 4.80 -25.82
N ASN A 210 -10.73 4.04 -26.91
CA ASN A 210 -11.96 3.53 -27.47
C ASN A 210 -11.91 2.01 -27.33
N LEU A 211 -12.90 1.43 -26.63
CA LEU A 211 -12.96 -0.01 -26.39
C LEU A 211 -13.91 -0.66 -27.39
N GLU A 212 -13.40 -1.63 -28.13
CA GLU A 212 -14.20 -2.45 -29.01
C GLU A 212 -14.94 -3.56 -28.24
N PRO A 213 -16.09 -4.06 -28.72
CA PRO A 213 -16.89 -5.06 -28.00
C PRO A 213 -16.12 -6.33 -27.61
N TYR A 214 -15.18 -6.78 -28.44
CA TYR A 214 -14.36 -7.97 -28.16
C TYR A 214 -13.34 -7.74 -27.04
N GLU A 215 -12.93 -6.49 -26.80
CA GLU A 215 -11.97 -6.14 -25.75
C GLU A 215 -12.61 -6.25 -24.37
N LEU A 216 -13.92 -5.96 -24.28
CA LEU A 216 -14.70 -6.11 -23.04
C LEU A 216 -14.70 -7.55 -22.53
N SER A 217 -14.80 -8.54 -23.43
CA SER A 217 -14.71 -9.95 -23.06
C SER A 217 -13.32 -10.33 -22.54
N ARG A 218 -12.26 -9.74 -23.11
CA ARG A 218 -10.86 -10.01 -22.72
C ARG A 218 -10.46 -9.43 -21.37
N LEU A 219 -11.11 -8.35 -20.92
CA LEU A 219 -10.86 -7.75 -19.61
C LEU A 219 -11.01 -8.75 -18.45
N ASN A 220 -11.84 -9.78 -18.64
CA ASN A 220 -12.16 -10.79 -17.63
C ASN A 220 -11.23 -12.00 -17.63
N GLU A 221 -10.45 -12.21 -18.69
CA GLU A 221 -9.71 -13.46 -18.89
C GLU A 221 -8.50 -13.57 -17.97
N SER A 222 -7.71 -12.50 -17.86
CA SER A 222 -6.48 -12.48 -17.08
C SER A 222 -6.04 -11.07 -16.76
N PHE A 223 -5.14 -10.95 -15.77
CA PHE A 223 -4.47 -9.68 -15.49
C PHE A 223 -3.69 -9.17 -16.70
N GLU A 224 -3.06 -10.04 -17.49
CA GLU A 224 -2.29 -9.63 -18.66
C GLU A 224 -3.17 -9.02 -19.74
N SER A 225 -4.31 -9.65 -20.04
CA SER A 225 -5.31 -9.14 -20.99
C SER A 225 -5.84 -7.78 -20.54
N PHE A 226 -6.23 -7.66 -19.26
CA PHE A 226 -6.67 -6.40 -18.68
C PHE A 226 -5.59 -5.32 -18.74
N ASN A 227 -4.35 -5.65 -18.39
CA ASN A 227 -3.25 -4.70 -18.33
C ASN A 227 -2.87 -4.16 -19.72
N LYS A 228 -2.98 -4.97 -20.79
CA LYS A 228 -2.79 -4.49 -22.17
C LYS A 228 -3.77 -3.37 -22.52
N VAL A 229 -5.06 -3.61 -22.28
CA VAL A 229 -6.11 -2.62 -22.51
C VAL A 229 -5.92 -1.38 -21.64
N LEU A 230 -5.66 -1.56 -20.34
CA LEU A 230 -5.45 -0.45 -19.40
C LEU A 230 -4.25 0.42 -19.80
N MET A 231 -3.18 -0.18 -20.31
CA MET A 231 -1.97 0.54 -20.73
C MET A 231 -2.08 1.10 -22.16
N GLY A 232 -3.17 0.85 -22.88
CA GLY A 232 -3.38 1.27 -24.26
C GLY A 232 -2.40 0.61 -25.24
N LYS A 233 -2.10 -0.67 -25.03
CA LYS A 233 -1.14 -1.48 -25.81
C LYS A 233 -1.80 -2.67 -26.49
#